data_AF-A0A8S3K1K5-F1
#
_entry.id   AF-A0A8S3K1K5-F1
#
_cell.length_a   1.000
_cell.length_b   1.000
_cell.length_c   1.000
_cell.angle_alpha   90.00
_cell.angle_beta   90.00
_cell.angle_gamma   90.00
#
_symmetry.space_group_name_H-M   'P 1'
#
loop_
_entity.id
_entity.type
_entity.pdbx_description
1 polymer ?
#
loop_
_entity_poly.entity_id
_entity_poly.type
_entity_poly.pdbx_seq_one_letter_code
_entity_poly.pdbx_strand_id
1 'polypeptide(L)'
;MEELIWGDHKQYKWTKPGALFTRGPGTYKIPSFNDVPIDMRVELLSDAPNPRAIYSSKAVGEPPLFLGASAFFALKNACMAYREQQGHSGYFLLNSPATVERLRMACADEFTERACMNEHGAFQARGSF
;
A
#
# COMPACT_ATOMS: atom_id res chain seq x y z
N MET A 1 -1.18 2.11 -5.10
CA MET A 1 -2.36 1.29 -5.44
C MET A 1 -3.52 1.80 -4.60
N GLU A 2 -4.60 2.21 -5.24
CA GLU A 2 -5.77 2.72 -4.54
C GLU A 2 -6.70 1.60 -4.08
N GLU A 3 -7.52 1.90 -3.08
CA GLU A 3 -8.46 0.95 -2.51
C GLU A 3 -9.84 1.06 -3.17
N LEU A 4 -10.59 -0.03 -3.12
CA LEU A 4 -11.97 -0.05 -3.56
C LEU A 4 -12.85 0.60 -2.48
N ILE A 5 -13.37 1.80 -2.76
CA ILE A 5 -14.21 2.53 -1.80
C ILE A 5 -15.68 2.23 -2.03
N TRP A 6 -16.33 1.68 -1.01
CA TRP A 6 -17.78 1.47 -0.98
C TRP A 6 -18.42 2.35 0.08
N GLY A 7 -19.57 2.96 -0.24
CA GLY A 7 -20.37 3.66 0.74
C GLY A 7 -20.82 2.70 1.84
N ASP A 8 -20.52 3.06 3.08
CA ASP A 8 -20.96 2.35 4.27
C ASP A 8 -21.39 3.38 5.34
N HIS A 9 -21.98 2.87 6.43
CA HIS A 9 -22.45 3.74 7.50
C HIS A 9 -21.34 4.18 8.47
N LYS A 10 -20.12 3.60 8.38
CA LYS A 10 -19.05 3.82 9.35
C LYS A 10 -17.87 4.60 8.77
N GLN A 11 -17.25 4.11 7.71
CA GLN A 11 -16.01 4.65 7.15
C GLN A 11 -16.24 5.78 6.12
N TYR A 12 -17.10 5.57 5.12
CA TYR A 12 -17.35 6.40 3.95
C TYR A 12 -18.78 6.95 3.90
N LYS A 13 -19.19 7.67 4.95
CA LYS A 13 -20.54 8.23 5.12
C LYS A 13 -20.98 9.21 4.03
N TRP A 14 -20.03 9.73 3.27
CA TRP A 14 -20.24 10.68 2.18
C TRP A 14 -20.69 10.01 0.87
N THR A 15 -20.53 8.69 0.74
CA THR A 15 -21.11 7.89 -0.35
C THR A 15 -22.33 7.13 0.16
N LYS A 16 -23.36 6.99 -0.68
CA LYS A 16 -24.57 6.24 -0.30
C LYS A 16 -24.21 4.78 0.08
N PRO A 17 -24.77 4.23 1.17
CA PRO A 17 -24.53 2.84 1.57
C PRO A 17 -24.77 1.86 0.42
N GLY A 18 -23.84 0.92 0.20
CA GLY A 18 -23.89 -0.09 -0.86
C GLY A 18 -23.53 0.42 -2.26
N ALA A 19 -23.24 1.72 -2.43
CA ALA A 19 -22.79 2.27 -3.69
C ALA A 19 -21.25 2.24 -3.78
N LEU A 20 -20.71 1.68 -4.86
CA LEU A 20 -19.28 1.79 -5.18
C LEU A 20 -18.96 3.25 -5.55
N PHE A 21 -17.90 3.84 -5.00
CA PHE A 21 -17.44 5.18 -5.40
C PHE A 21 -16.43 5.12 -6.55
N THR A 22 -15.48 4.20 -6.48
CA THR A 22 -14.38 4.06 -7.45
C THR A 22 -14.83 3.35 -8.74
N ARG A 23 -15.71 4.00 -9.52
CA ARG A 23 -16.41 3.43 -10.69
C ARG A 23 -15.69 3.60 -12.04
N GLY A 24 -14.46 4.08 -12.05
CA GLY A 24 -13.74 4.27 -13.30
C GLY A 24 -12.28 4.65 -13.10
N PRO A 25 -11.50 4.79 -14.19
CA PRO A 25 -10.07 5.10 -14.12
C PRO A 25 -9.78 6.48 -13.52
N GLY A 26 -10.81 7.35 -13.45
CA GLY A 26 -10.74 8.63 -12.75
C GLY A 26 -10.59 8.48 -11.23
N THR A 27 -11.15 7.42 -10.64
CA THR A 27 -11.26 7.22 -9.18
C THR A 27 -10.74 5.87 -8.70
N TYR A 28 -10.30 4.98 -9.61
CA TYR A 28 -9.60 3.75 -9.29
C TYR A 28 -8.26 3.73 -10.04
N LYS A 29 -7.17 4.07 -9.35
CA LYS A 29 -5.84 4.12 -9.97
C LYS A 29 -5.13 2.77 -9.96
N ILE A 30 -4.95 2.23 -11.16
CA ILE A 30 -4.00 1.14 -11.43
C ILE A 30 -2.59 1.70 -11.62
N PRO A 31 -1.53 0.89 -11.40
CA PRO A 31 -0.17 1.29 -11.72
C PRO A 31 -0.03 1.74 -13.18
N SER A 32 0.59 2.89 -13.37
CA SER A 32 0.95 3.53 -14.64
C SER A 32 2.45 3.38 -14.91
N PHE A 33 2.94 3.90 -16.04
CA PHE A 33 4.35 3.89 -16.43
C PHE A 33 5.28 4.51 -15.37
N ASN A 34 4.80 5.50 -14.63
CA ASN A 34 5.60 6.19 -13.60
C ASN A 34 5.65 5.45 -12.26
N ASP A 35 4.88 4.37 -12.09
CA ASP A 35 4.82 3.60 -10.83
C ASP A 35 5.80 2.42 -10.81
N VAL A 36 6.44 2.11 -11.94
CA VAL A 36 7.44 1.04 -12.06
C VAL A 36 8.78 1.50 -11.45
N PRO A 37 9.53 0.63 -10.76
CA PRO A 37 10.87 0.96 -10.26
C PRO A 37 11.80 1.44 -11.38
N ILE A 38 12.58 2.48 -11.11
CA ILE A 38 13.54 3.04 -12.07
C ILE A 38 14.59 2.00 -12.49
N ASP A 39 15.06 1.18 -11.55
CA ASP A 39 15.92 0.01 -11.80
C ASP A 39 15.13 -1.26 -11.45
N MET A 40 14.75 -2.01 -12.48
CA MET A 40 14.02 -3.27 -12.36
C MET A 40 14.87 -4.41 -12.94
N ARG A 41 15.36 -5.30 -12.06
CA ARG A 41 16.16 -6.46 -12.44
C ARG A 41 15.38 -7.74 -12.22
N VAL A 42 15.39 -8.61 -13.22
CA VAL A 42 14.72 -9.91 -13.17
C VAL A 42 15.68 -10.95 -13.70
N GLU A 43 15.95 -11.97 -12.89
CA GLU A 43 16.81 -13.09 -13.25
C GLU A 43 16.04 -14.40 -13.01
N LEU A 44 16.23 -15.34 -13.94
CA LEU A 44 15.72 -16.70 -13.79
C LEU A 44 16.82 -17.59 -13.26
N LEU A 45 16.51 -18.41 -12.25
CA LEU A 45 17.46 -19.36 -11.68
C LEU A 45 17.90 -20.37 -12.75
N SER A 46 19.19 -20.41 -13.06
CA SER A 46 19.78 -21.34 -14.01
C SER A 46 19.82 -22.76 -13.44
N ASP A 47 19.86 -23.75 -14.33
CA ASP A 47 20.08 -25.18 -13.99
C ASP A 47 19.11 -25.75 -12.94
N ALA A 48 17.85 -25.29 -12.96
CA ALA A 48 16.82 -25.68 -11.99
C ALA A 48 15.66 -26.50 -12.61
N PRO A 49 15.91 -27.71 -13.16
CA PRO A 49 14.91 -28.51 -13.85
C PRO A 49 13.76 -28.94 -12.93
N ASN A 50 12.55 -29.06 -13.49
CA ASN A 50 11.37 -29.54 -12.78
C ASN A 50 10.86 -30.85 -13.39
N PRO A 51 11.24 -32.03 -12.88
CA PRO A 51 10.84 -33.31 -13.47
C PRO A 51 9.33 -33.58 -13.42
N ARG A 52 8.56 -32.77 -12.67
CA ARG A 52 7.11 -32.94 -12.49
C ARG A 52 6.26 -32.19 -13.51
N ALA A 53 6.86 -31.37 -14.37
CA ALA A 53 6.14 -30.55 -15.33
C ALA A 53 6.66 -30.77 -16.76
N ILE A 54 5.81 -30.42 -17.73
CA ILE A 54 6.14 -30.56 -19.16
C ILE A 54 7.40 -29.74 -19.47
N TYR A 55 8.36 -30.37 -20.16
CA TYR A 55 9.65 -29.76 -20.52
C TYR A 55 10.39 -29.10 -19.35
N SER A 56 10.27 -29.62 -18.12
CA SER A 56 10.91 -29.04 -16.93
C SER A 56 10.48 -27.61 -16.59
N SER A 57 9.29 -27.19 -17.05
CA SER A 57 8.71 -25.86 -16.79
C SER A 57 8.22 -25.65 -15.35
N LYS A 58 7.88 -24.42 -14.98
CA LYS A 58 7.24 -24.07 -13.69
C LYS A 58 6.12 -23.06 -13.93
N ALA A 59 5.06 -23.13 -13.14
CA ALA A 59 3.99 -22.15 -13.17
C ALA A 59 4.48 -20.82 -12.59
N VAL A 60 4.29 -19.71 -13.31
CA VAL A 60 4.77 -18.37 -12.93
C VAL A 60 3.68 -17.29 -12.98
N GLY A 61 2.41 -17.66 -13.23
CA GLY A 61 1.32 -16.68 -13.34
C GLY A 61 1.06 -15.93 -12.03
N GLU A 62 0.70 -16.66 -10.98
CA GLU A 62 0.38 -16.09 -9.66
C GLU A 62 1.58 -15.95 -8.71
N PRO A 63 2.58 -16.86 -8.66
CA PRO A 63 3.61 -16.82 -7.63
C PRO A 63 4.39 -15.49 -7.50
N PRO A 64 4.74 -14.78 -8.60
CA PRO A 64 5.45 -13.50 -8.51
C PRO A 64 4.61 -12.35 -7.94
N LEU A 65 3.28 -12.47 -7.89
CA LEU A 65 2.39 -11.39 -7.44
C LEU A 65 2.75 -10.90 -6.03
N PHE A 66 3.09 -11.83 -5.14
CA PHE A 66 3.43 -11.50 -3.75
C PHE A 66 4.78 -10.77 -3.61
N LEU A 67 5.69 -10.88 -4.58
CA LEU A 67 6.97 -10.15 -4.56
C LEU A 67 6.76 -8.63 -4.57
N GLY A 68 5.63 -8.15 -5.08
CA GLY A 68 5.24 -6.73 -5.01
C GLY A 68 5.06 -6.20 -3.59
N ALA A 69 4.85 -7.07 -2.60
CA ALA A 69 4.80 -6.67 -1.18
C ALA A 69 6.14 -6.09 -0.69
N SER A 70 7.25 -6.35 -1.40
CA SER A 70 8.55 -5.74 -1.10
C SER A 70 8.49 -4.21 -1.09
N ALA A 71 7.77 -3.60 -2.05
CA ALA A 71 7.57 -2.15 -2.12
C ALA A 71 6.77 -1.63 -0.90
N PHE A 72 5.75 -2.36 -0.47
CA PHE A 72 4.97 -2.01 0.72
C PHE A 72 5.85 -2.00 1.99
N PHE A 73 6.69 -3.03 2.17
CA PHE A 73 7.57 -3.09 3.34
C PHE A 73 8.72 -2.08 3.27
N ALA A 74 9.23 -1.75 2.08
CA ALA A 74 10.18 -0.67 1.89
C ALA A 74 9.61 0.67 2.36
N LEU A 75 8.37 0.98 1.98
CA LEU A 75 7.66 2.18 2.44
C LEU A 75 7.43 2.15 3.96
N LYS A 76 7.01 1.01 4.52
CA LYS A 76 6.85 0.86 5.98
C LYS A 76 8.16 1.14 6.71
N ASN A 77 9.28 0.63 6.21
CA ASN A 77 10.61 0.85 6.78
C ASN A 77 11.02 2.33 6.71
N ALA A 78 10.76 3.01 5.59
CA ALA A 78 11.00 4.44 5.47
C ALA A 78 10.20 5.26 6.50
N CYS A 79 8.91 4.93 6.69
CA CYS A 79 8.10 5.54 7.75
C CYS A 79 8.63 5.22 9.16
N MET A 80 9.09 4.00 9.41
CA MET A 80 9.70 3.63 10.70
C MET A 80 10.92 4.51 11.01
N ALA A 81 11.84 4.64 10.04
CA ALA A 81 13.04 5.45 10.19
C ALA A 81 12.72 6.93 10.46
N TYR A 82 11.74 7.50 9.75
CA TYR A 82 11.29 8.88 10.01
C TYR A 82 10.68 9.03 11.41
N ARG A 83 9.80 8.11 11.82
CA ARG A 83 9.18 8.13 13.15
C ARG A 83 10.21 8.03 14.27
N GLU A 84 11.22 7.20 14.10
CA GLU A 84 12.33 7.09 15.04
C GLU A 84 13.08 8.42 15.21
N GLN A 85 13.32 9.15 14.11
CA GLN A 85 13.92 10.50 14.15
C GLN A 85 13.06 11.52 14.90
N GLN A 86 11.73 11.38 14.86
CA GLN A 86 10.78 12.22 15.61
C GLN A 86 10.57 11.76 17.06
N GLY A 87 11.32 10.75 17.54
CA GLY A 87 11.17 10.20 18.88
C GLY A 87 9.97 9.26 19.06
N HIS A 88 9.32 8.85 17.98
CA HIS A 88 8.23 7.88 17.97
C HIS A 88 8.75 6.47 17.66
N SER A 89 9.36 5.83 18.65
CA SER A 89 9.84 4.44 18.53
C SER A 89 8.73 3.41 18.73
N GLY A 90 8.86 2.24 18.08
CA GLY A 90 8.01 1.07 18.32
C GLY A 90 7.18 0.63 17.12
N TYR A 91 6.34 -0.38 17.34
CA TYR A 91 5.47 -0.92 16.31
C TYR A 91 4.34 0.07 15.99
N PHE A 92 4.08 0.28 14.69
CA PHE A 92 2.86 0.94 14.23
C PHE A 92 2.16 0.08 13.17
N LEU A 93 0.84 0.17 13.16
CA LEU A 93 -0.01 -0.51 12.19
C LEU A 93 -0.03 0.30 10.89
N LEU A 94 0.39 -0.33 9.79
CA LEU A 94 0.19 0.17 8.44
C LEU A 94 -0.65 -0.86 7.69
N ASN A 95 -1.88 -0.50 7.33
CA ASN A 95 -2.78 -1.38 6.60
C ASN A 95 -2.53 -1.26 5.09
N SER A 96 -2.72 -2.36 4.36
CA SER A 96 -2.72 -2.35 2.90
C SER A 96 -4.08 -1.85 2.37
N PRO A 97 -4.10 -1.10 1.25
CA PRO A 97 -2.95 -0.54 0.55
C PRO A 97 -2.31 0.63 1.30
N ALA A 98 -0.98 0.78 1.20
CA ALA A 98 -0.25 1.95 1.70
C ALA A 98 -0.49 3.17 0.81
N THR A 99 -1.69 3.74 0.89
CA THR A 99 -2.06 4.97 0.17
C THR A 99 -1.24 6.15 0.67
N VAL A 100 -1.14 7.20 -0.15
CA VAL A 100 -0.49 8.47 0.22
C VAL A 100 -1.05 9.06 1.50
N GLU A 101 -2.38 8.96 1.70
CA GLU A 101 -3.02 9.37 2.95
C GLU A 101 -2.48 8.57 4.16
N ARG A 102 -2.47 7.23 4.09
CA ARG A 102 -1.96 6.37 5.18
C ARG A 102 -0.49 6.64 5.47
N LEU A 103 0.34 6.81 4.44
CA LEU A 103 1.76 7.12 4.60
C LEU A 103 1.97 8.48 5.23
N ARG A 104 1.25 9.51 4.76
CA ARG A 104 1.35 10.86 5.33
C ARG A 104 0.97 10.89 6.80
N MET A 105 -0.10 10.18 7.16
CA MET A 105 -0.59 10.12 8.53
C MET A 105 0.29 9.24 9.44
N ALA A 106 0.99 8.25 8.88
CA ALA A 106 1.98 7.47 9.61
C ALA A 106 3.23 8.30 9.97
N CYS A 107 3.62 9.24 9.10
CA CYS A 107 4.70 10.21 9.34
C CYS A 107 4.19 11.41 10.16
N ALA A 108 3.88 11.18 11.44
CA ALA A 108 3.42 12.23 12.34
C ALA A 108 4.49 13.31 12.54
N ASP A 109 4.05 14.56 12.46
CA ASP A 109 4.84 15.79 12.61
C ASP A 109 3.95 16.90 13.20
N GLU A 110 4.50 18.11 13.37
CA GLU A 110 3.77 19.25 13.94
C GLU A 110 2.47 19.59 13.18
N PHE A 111 2.43 19.36 11.86
CA PHE A 111 1.24 19.62 11.06
C PHE A 111 0.15 18.59 11.35
N THR A 112 0.57 17.34 11.50
CA THR A 112 -0.32 16.24 11.86
C THR A 112 -0.93 16.46 13.24
N GLU A 113 -0.13 16.89 14.22
CA GLU A 113 -0.60 17.20 15.57
C GLU A 113 -1.62 18.34 15.58
N ARG A 114 -1.35 19.42 14.84
CA ARG A 114 -2.28 20.55 14.68
C ARG A 114 -3.57 20.14 13.98
N ALA A 115 -3.48 19.31 12.93
CA ALA A 115 -4.64 18.86 12.16
C ALA A 115 -5.51 17.87 12.93
N CYS A 116 -4.91 17.04 13.79
CA CYS A 116 -5.61 16.01 14.56
C CYS A 116 -5.97 16.42 16.01
N MET A 117 -5.85 17.71 16.35
CA MET A 117 -6.23 18.27 17.67
C MET A 117 -5.69 17.46 18.87
N ASN A 118 -4.40 17.09 18.86
CA ASN A 118 -3.73 16.32 19.92
C ASN A 118 -4.31 14.91 20.19
N GLU A 119 -5.15 14.36 19.32
CA GLU A 119 -5.48 12.93 19.36
C GLU A 119 -4.34 12.12 18.73
N HIS A 120 -3.22 11.98 19.46
CA HIS A 120 -2.04 11.25 19.00
C HIS A 120 -2.44 9.81 18.58
N GLY A 121 -2.42 9.56 17.27
CA GLY A 121 -2.70 8.25 16.69
C GLY A 121 -4.17 7.93 16.35
N ALA A 122 -5.10 8.88 16.47
CA ALA A 122 -6.53 8.62 16.24
C ALA A 122 -6.99 8.81 14.79
N PHE A 123 -6.22 9.52 13.94
CA PHE A 123 -6.61 9.69 12.55
C PHE A 123 -6.32 8.43 11.74
N GLN A 124 -7.36 7.62 11.57
CA GLN A 124 -7.36 6.52 10.62
C GLN A 124 -7.68 7.10 9.24
N ALA A 125 -6.70 7.07 8.34
CA ALA A 125 -6.87 7.41 6.93
C ALA A 125 -8.09 6.68 6.33
N ARG A 126 -9.01 7.46 5.75
CA ARG A 126 -10.35 7.01 5.31
C ARG A 126 -10.50 7.02 3.79
N GLY A 127 -9.41 6.80 3.07
CA GLY A 127 -9.36 6.80 1.63
C GLY A 127 -9.10 8.21 1.09
N SER A 128 -8.07 8.33 0.25
CA SER A 128 -7.83 9.52 -0.55
C SER A 128 -8.77 9.54 -1.75
N PHE A 129 -9.19 10.74 -2.17
CA PHE A 129 -9.82 10.99 -3.47
C PHE A 129 -8.86 10.73 -4.63
#